data_AF-A0A263BXS3-F1
#
_entry.id   AF-A0A263BXS3-F1
#
_cell.length_a   1.000
_cell.length_b   1.000
_cell.length_c   1.000
_cell.angle_alpha   90.00
_cell.angle_beta   90.00
_cell.angle_gamma   90.00
#
_symmetry.space_group_name_H-M   'P 1'
#
loop_
_entity.id
_entity.type
_entity.pdbx_description
1 polymer ?
#
loop_
_entity_poly.entity_id
_entity_poly.type
_entity_poly.pdbx_seq_one_letter_code
_entity_poly.pdbx_strand_id
1 'polypeptide(L)'
;MWLIIGAFLVGCLSIPETEPTPVHPLFSAHENKYSLLMVLETEKTDYNKWLEDNEITNVKTIHGRTSLEHTNGEYKFLELEKSPAYVVFDTKDIVYKTYSEEELIKFLKENNPN
;
A
#
# COMPACT_ATOMS: atom_id res chain seq x y z
N MET A 1 -58.88 24.16 14.84
CA MET A 1 -58.16 22.98 14.30
C MET A 1 -57.00 23.49 13.47
N TRP A 2 -55.80 23.53 14.06
CA TRP A 2 -54.56 23.90 13.37
C TRP A 2 -53.66 22.67 13.41
N LEU A 3 -53.27 22.15 12.25
CA LEU A 3 -52.23 21.13 12.11
C LEU A 3 -51.03 21.80 11.46
N ILE A 4 -49.95 21.97 12.22
CA ILE A 4 -48.64 22.40 11.71
C ILE A 4 -47.83 21.16 11.35
N ILE A 5 -47.56 21.04 10.05
CA ILE A 5 -46.30 20.75 9.35
C ILE A 5 -45.26 19.88 10.07
N GLY A 6 -44.82 18.84 9.36
CA GLY A 6 -43.52 18.20 9.59
C GLY A 6 -43.06 17.45 8.34
N ALA A 7 -42.52 18.18 7.36
CA ALA A 7 -41.79 17.57 6.25
C ALA A 7 -40.46 17.03 6.78
N PHE A 8 -40.37 15.71 6.94
CA PHE A 8 -39.10 15.01 7.18
C PHE A 8 -38.30 14.98 5.88
N LEU A 9 -37.49 16.01 5.65
CA LEU A 9 -36.35 15.90 4.75
C LEU A 9 -35.24 15.17 5.51
N VAL A 10 -35.22 13.84 5.38
CA VAL A 10 -34.06 13.04 5.76
C VAL A 10 -32.99 13.32 4.70
N GLY A 11 -32.24 14.40 4.90
CA GLY A 11 -30.98 14.60 4.21
C GLY A 11 -30.03 13.50 4.67
N CYS A 12 -29.81 12.49 3.83
CA CYS A 12 -28.67 11.60 3.99
C CYS A 12 -27.42 12.47 3.87
N LEU A 13 -26.86 12.85 5.02
CA LEU A 13 -25.52 13.36 5.11
C LEU A 13 -24.61 12.23 4.58
N SER A 14 -24.09 12.39 3.37
CA SER A 14 -23.10 11.48 2.81
C SER A 14 -21.86 11.58 3.70
N ILE A 15 -21.73 10.67 4.66
CA ILE A 15 -20.51 10.51 5.44
C ILE A 15 -19.42 10.17 4.42
N PRO A 16 -18.40 11.01 4.21
CA PRO A 16 -17.27 10.60 3.39
C PRO A 16 -16.63 9.41 4.11
N GLU A 17 -16.69 8.24 3.48
CA GLU A 17 -15.96 7.06 3.97
C GLU A 17 -14.51 7.48 4.14
N THR A 18 -14.09 7.62 5.40
CA THR A 18 -12.75 8.09 5.71
C THR A 18 -11.82 6.93 5.40
N GLU A 19 -10.90 7.13 4.45
CA GLU A 19 -9.89 6.10 4.11
C GLU A 19 -9.22 5.61 5.40
N PRO A 20 -9.09 4.28 5.59
CA PRO A 20 -8.50 3.72 6.78
C PRO A 20 -7.06 4.23 6.95
N THR A 21 -6.64 4.40 8.20
CA THR A 21 -5.25 4.78 8.52
C THR A 21 -4.46 3.53 8.86
N PRO A 22 -3.28 3.28 8.25
CA PRO A 22 -2.50 2.10 8.56
C PRO A 22 -1.87 2.21 9.95
N VAL A 23 -1.69 1.08 10.62
CA VAL A 23 -1.07 1.02 11.97
C VAL A 23 0.42 1.37 11.96
N HIS A 24 1.07 1.24 10.79
CA HIS A 24 2.45 1.63 10.55
C HIS A 24 2.57 2.28 9.16
N PRO A 25 3.41 3.31 8.95
CA PRO A 25 3.48 4.05 7.68
C PRO A 25 3.80 3.20 6.44
N LEU A 26 4.44 2.04 6.63
CA LEU A 26 4.75 1.10 5.54
C LEU A 26 3.66 0.05 5.30
N PHE A 27 2.76 -0.15 6.25
CA PHE A 27 1.74 -1.21 6.16
C PHE A 27 0.58 -0.75 5.31
N SER A 28 -0.13 -1.73 4.74
CA SER A 28 -1.37 -1.45 4.05
C SER A 28 -2.42 -0.93 5.03
N ALA A 29 -3.23 0.02 4.57
CA ALA A 29 -4.42 0.44 5.28
C ALA A 29 -5.64 -0.46 4.98
N HIS A 30 -5.56 -1.31 3.96
CA HIS A 30 -6.68 -2.12 3.47
C HIS A 30 -6.37 -3.60 3.56
N GLU A 31 -7.29 -4.37 4.15
CA GLU A 31 -7.15 -5.82 4.28
C GLU A 31 -6.99 -6.52 2.93
N ASN A 32 -7.58 -5.98 1.86
CA ASN A 32 -7.52 -6.56 0.51
C ASN A 32 -6.45 -5.94 -0.41
N LYS A 33 -5.53 -5.13 0.13
CA LYS A 33 -4.41 -4.56 -0.64
C LYS A 33 -3.11 -4.73 0.11
N TYR A 34 -2.03 -4.86 -0.65
CA TYR A 34 -0.67 -4.73 -0.17
C TYR A 34 -0.20 -3.27 -0.21
N SER A 35 0.78 -2.99 0.63
CA SER A 35 1.73 -1.90 0.46
C SER A 35 3.09 -2.46 0.03
N LEU A 36 3.83 -1.72 -0.79
CA LEU A 36 5.09 -2.16 -1.38
C LEU A 36 6.18 -1.13 -1.15
N LEU A 37 7.28 -1.53 -0.52
CA LEU A 37 8.52 -0.75 -0.48
C LEU A 37 9.44 -1.22 -1.60
N MET A 38 9.92 -0.26 -2.41
CA MET A 38 10.91 -0.50 -3.47
C MET A 38 12.13 0.37 -3.17
N VAL A 39 13.24 -0.27 -2.79
CA VAL A 39 14.55 0.37 -2.63
C VAL A 39 15.36 0.06 -3.88
N LEU A 40 15.61 1.09 -4.69
CA LEU A 40 16.33 0.99 -5.96
C LEU A 40 17.51 1.97 -5.95
N GLU A 41 18.54 1.76 -6.76
CA GLU A 41 19.63 2.77 -6.88
C GLU A 41 19.17 4.01 -7.64
N THR A 42 18.22 3.85 -8.55
CA THR A 42 17.61 4.91 -9.34
C THR A 42 16.12 4.98 -9.07
N GLU A 43 15.59 6.20 -9.08
CA GLU A 43 14.17 6.39 -8.87
C GLU A 43 13.38 5.85 -10.07
N LYS A 44 12.32 5.08 -9.78
CA LYS A 44 11.36 4.67 -10.81
C LYS A 44 10.43 5.84 -11.08
N THR A 45 10.33 6.23 -12.35
CA THR A 45 9.59 7.42 -12.77
C THR A 45 8.07 7.27 -12.68
N ASP A 46 7.56 6.04 -12.81
CA ASP A 46 6.12 5.77 -12.73
C ASP A 46 5.86 4.37 -12.17
N TYR A 47 5.49 4.32 -10.89
CA TYR A 47 5.15 3.09 -10.19
C TYR A 47 3.77 2.56 -10.60
N ASN A 48 2.82 3.44 -10.96
CA ASN A 48 1.47 3.03 -11.36
C ASN A 48 1.51 2.35 -12.72
N LYS A 49 2.24 2.95 -13.68
CA LYS A 49 2.46 2.32 -14.98
C LYS A 49 3.14 0.95 -14.83
N TRP A 50 4.07 0.80 -13.90
CA TRP A 50 4.70 -0.50 -13.64
C TRP A 50 3.71 -1.55 -13.12
N LEU A 51 2.79 -1.16 -12.23
CA LEU A 51 1.72 -2.05 -11.79
C LEU A 51 0.84 -2.45 -12.98
N GLU A 52 0.44 -1.50 -13.81
CA GLU A 52 -0.39 -1.73 -15.00
C GLU A 52 0.29 -2.66 -16.02
N ASP A 53 1.54 -2.37 -16.39
CA ASP A 53 2.32 -3.14 -17.36
C ASP A 53 2.55 -4.59 -16.89
N ASN A 54 2.52 -4.82 -15.57
CA ASN A 54 2.64 -6.15 -14.96
C ASN A 54 1.30 -6.76 -14.53
N GLU A 55 0.16 -6.12 -14.81
CA GLU A 55 -1.19 -6.60 -14.45
C GLU A 55 -1.38 -6.80 -12.93
N ILE A 56 -0.70 -6.00 -12.11
CA ILE A 56 -0.76 -6.06 -10.65
C ILE A 56 -1.85 -5.12 -10.15
N THR A 57 -2.88 -5.67 -9.52
CA THR A 57 -4.05 -4.90 -9.04
C THR A 57 -4.22 -4.90 -7.52
N ASN A 58 -3.43 -5.70 -6.81
CA ASN A 58 -3.52 -5.91 -5.37
C ASN A 58 -2.60 -5.00 -4.55
N VAL A 59 -1.89 -4.04 -5.16
CA VAL A 59 -1.06 -3.04 -4.45
C VAL A 59 -1.77 -1.68 -4.51
N LYS A 60 -1.94 -1.00 -3.36
CA LYS A 60 -2.51 0.37 -3.31
C LYS A 60 -1.47 1.44 -3.00
N THR A 61 -0.43 1.10 -2.23
CA THR A 61 0.58 2.06 -1.78
C THR A 61 1.95 1.58 -2.18
N ILE A 62 2.76 2.48 -2.75
CA ILE A 62 4.16 2.21 -3.09
C ILE A 62 5.05 3.26 -2.43
N HIS A 63 6.05 2.78 -1.70
CA HIS A 63 7.09 3.59 -1.08
C HIS A 63 8.38 3.44 -1.90
N GLY A 64 8.68 4.42 -2.74
CA GLY A 64 9.95 4.48 -3.45
C GLY A 64 11.08 5.00 -2.56
N ARG A 65 12.25 4.38 -2.61
CA ARG A 65 13.46 4.82 -1.93
C ARG A 65 14.68 4.63 -2.84
N THR A 66 15.62 5.56 -2.76
CA THR A 66 16.86 5.55 -3.56
C THR A 66 18.12 5.22 -2.76
N SER A 67 17.99 4.98 -1.44
CA SER A 67 19.13 4.70 -0.55
C SER A 67 18.82 3.56 0.42
N LEU A 68 19.58 2.48 0.30
CA LEU A 68 19.56 1.35 1.22
C LEU A 68 19.93 1.76 2.64
N GLU A 69 21.03 2.51 2.78
CA GLU A 69 21.54 2.98 4.08
C GLU A 69 20.50 3.83 4.80
N HIS A 70 19.91 4.81 4.11
CA HIS A 70 18.90 5.66 4.70
C HIS A 70 17.64 4.85 5.09
N THR A 71 17.20 3.94 4.22
CA THR A 71 16.04 3.08 4.49
C THR A 71 16.27 2.18 5.71
N ASN A 72 17.46 1.58 5.85
CA ASN A 72 17.81 0.79 7.04
C ASN A 72 17.98 1.66 8.29
N GLY A 73 18.38 2.93 8.14
CA GLY A 73 18.44 3.90 9.23
C GLY A 73 17.06 4.24 9.79
N GLU A 74 16.08 4.50 8.91
CA GLU A 74 14.69 4.80 9.27
C GLU A 74 13.96 3.54 9.78
N TYR A 75 14.10 2.42 9.09
CA TYR A 75 13.32 1.20 9.31
C TYR A 75 14.23 -0.01 9.61
N LYS A 76 14.91 0.04 10.77
CA LYS A 76 15.89 -0.98 11.18
C LYS A 76 15.36 -2.41 11.16
N PHE A 77 14.07 -2.60 11.45
CA PHE A 77 13.41 -3.91 11.46
C PHE A 77 13.36 -4.58 10.08
N LEU A 78 13.58 -3.83 9.00
CA LEU A 78 13.62 -4.40 7.65
C LEU A 78 14.91 -5.18 7.38
N GLU A 79 16.01 -4.88 8.08
CA GLU A 79 17.30 -5.59 7.95
C GLU A 79 17.67 -5.88 6.47
N LEU A 80 17.62 -4.86 5.60
CA LEU A 80 17.85 -5.05 4.16
C LEU A 80 19.35 -5.22 3.88
N GLU A 81 19.72 -6.27 3.15
CA GLU A 81 21.13 -6.62 2.92
C GLU A 81 21.73 -5.89 1.71
N LYS A 82 20.94 -5.66 0.66
CA LYS A 82 21.40 -5.08 -0.61
C LYS A 82 20.27 -4.40 -1.38
N SER A 83 20.63 -3.61 -2.39
CA SER A 83 19.74 -3.03 -3.39
C SER A 83 19.88 -3.78 -4.73
N PRO A 84 18.82 -3.95 -5.54
CA PRO A 84 17.44 -3.56 -5.25
C PRO A 84 16.83 -4.44 -4.16
N ALA A 85 15.96 -3.87 -3.33
CA ALA A 85 15.17 -4.61 -2.33
C ALA A 85 13.69 -4.28 -2.45
N TYR A 86 12.87 -5.32 -2.33
CA TYR A 86 11.43 -5.23 -2.40
C TYR A 86 10.83 -5.87 -1.16
N VAL A 87 9.96 -5.13 -0.47
CA VAL A 87 9.28 -5.62 0.73
C VAL A 87 7.79 -5.39 0.56
N VAL A 88 7.02 -6.46 0.73
CA VAL A 88 5.55 -6.44 0.66
C VAL A 88 4.99 -6.52 2.06
N PHE A 89 4.05 -5.63 2.36
CA PHE A 89 3.38 -5.53 3.65
C PHE A 89 1.88 -5.74 3.48
N ASP A 90 1.28 -6.50 4.40
CA ASP A 90 -0.16 -6.48 4.61
C ASP A 90 -0.51 -5.39 5.66
N THR A 91 -1.64 -5.53 6.35
CA THR A 91 -2.08 -4.57 7.38
C THR A 91 -1.32 -4.70 8.71
N LYS A 92 -0.54 -5.76 8.91
CA LYS A 92 0.03 -6.17 10.21
C LYS A 92 1.53 -6.44 10.18
N ASP A 93 2.06 -6.97 9.08
CA ASP A 93 3.44 -7.44 9.01
C ASP A 93 4.04 -7.42 7.59
N ILE A 94 5.32 -7.75 7.50
CA ILE A 94 6.02 -8.10 6.27
C ILE A 94 5.58 -9.50 5.84
N VAL A 95 4.99 -9.61 4.66
CA VAL A 95 4.54 -10.90 4.11
C VAL A 95 5.51 -11.46 3.06
N TYR A 96 6.35 -10.60 2.47
CA TYR A 96 7.32 -11.03 1.48
C TYR A 96 8.50 -10.07 1.38
N LYS A 97 9.70 -10.62 1.14
CA LYS A 97 10.93 -9.88 0.88
C LYS A 97 11.70 -10.57 -0.23
N THR A 98 12.15 -9.82 -1.22
CA THR A 98 13.03 -10.31 -2.28
C THR A 98 13.97 -9.21 -2.76
N TYR A 99 15.05 -9.62 -3.43
CA TYR A 99 15.97 -8.74 -4.14
C TYR A 99 15.85 -8.91 -5.66
N SER A 100 14.78 -9.58 -6.15
CA SER A 100 14.49 -9.82 -7.56
C SER A 100 13.12 -9.25 -7.93
N GLU A 101 13.08 -8.40 -8.95
CA GLU A 101 11.82 -7.83 -9.46
C GLU A 101 10.91 -8.93 -10.05
N GLU A 102 11.49 -9.96 -10.68
CA GLU A 102 10.75 -11.10 -11.23
C GLU A 102 10.04 -11.89 -10.13
N GLU A 103 10.74 -12.15 -9.02
CA GLU A 103 10.16 -12.87 -7.88
C GLU A 103 9.07 -12.04 -7.19
N LEU A 104 9.26 -10.72 -7.10
CA LEU A 104 8.22 -9.81 -6.61
C LEU A 104 6.96 -9.89 -7.47
N ILE A 105 7.10 -9.76 -8.79
CA ILE A 105 5.97 -9.82 -9.72
C ILE A 105 5.27 -11.17 -9.60
N LYS A 106 6.03 -12.26 -9.55
CA LYS A 106 5.49 -13.61 -9.37
C LYS A 106 4.68 -13.70 -8.08
N PHE A 107 5.24 -13.27 -6.95
CA PHE A 107 4.53 -13.27 -5.66
C PHE A 107 3.22 -12.49 -5.74
N LEU A 108 3.25 -11.28 -6.29
CA LEU A 108 2.07 -10.41 -6.40
C LEU A 108 0.99 -10.97 -7.33
N LYS A 109 1.37 -11.76 -8.34
CA LYS A 109 0.42 -12.45 -9.24
C LYS A 109 -0.19 -13.70 -8.61
N GLU A 110 0.59 -14.44 -7.83
CA GLU A 110 0.18 -15.74 -7.29
C GLU A 110 -0.53 -15.62 -5.92
N ASN A 111 -0.41 -14.47 -5.24
CA ASN A 111 -0.92 -14.29 -3.87
C ASN A 111 -1.84 -13.06 -3.77
N ASN A 112 -2.76 -13.12 -2.82
CA ASN A 112 -3.60 -12.00 -2.43
C ASN A 112 -3.44 -11.72 -0.93
N PRO A 113 -3.63 -10.46 -0.50
CA PRO A 113 -3.67 -10.11 0.92
C PRO A 113 -4.69 -10.98 1.67
N ASN A 114 -4.33 -11.39 2.89
CA ASN A 114 -5.17 -12.20 3.77
C ASN A 114 -6.26 -11.39 4.47
#